data_AF-A0A136KBZ4-F1
#
_entry.id   AF-A0A136KBZ4-F1
#
_cell.length_a   1.000
_cell.length_b   1.000
_cell.length_c   1.000
_cell.angle_alpha   90.00
_cell.angle_beta   90.00
_cell.angle_gamma   90.00
#
_symmetry.space_group_name_H-M   'P 1'
#
loop_
_entity.id
_entity.type
_entity.pdbx_description
1 polymer ?
#
loop_
_entity_poly.entity_id
_entity_poly.type
_entity_poly.pdbx_seq_one_letter_code
_entity_poly.pdbx_strand_id
1 'polypeptide(L)'
;MLVRHPQRLPLLGLGMVALLAGLLAGLLRLGWDLPVPWAGFSTLHGPLMVSGFLGTLISLERAVALGRLWGYAAPLLSGLGGLALIVGLPVVVAQGLLASGSIGLGAIFLAILQRHRALYTVTMAVGSGLWILGNLLWAAGWPLFQVVFWWAAFLLVTIAGERLELARLQQLTGGAQPSFLVLLGLLFTGLLLMEWSFAWGARLFGVGLLGLSWWLSRHDIARRTVKQSGVTRFIAVCLLTGYGWLGVSGLLALWVGGVPVGPQYDAILHSFFLGFVFAMIFAHAPIIFPAVLGAGMEYRPLFYAHVALLQVTLVMRVVGDVTG
;
A
#
# COMPACT_ATOMS: atom_id res chain seq x y z
N MET A 1 -23.87 15.85 -3.69
CA MET A 1 -23.58 14.40 -3.74
C MET A 1 -24.26 13.76 -2.54
N LEU A 2 -25.29 12.92 -2.73
CA LEU A 2 -25.98 12.24 -1.63
C LEU A 2 -25.18 10.99 -1.22
N VAL A 3 -24.72 10.92 0.02
CA VAL A 3 -24.03 9.75 0.58
C VAL A 3 -25.07 8.76 1.09
N ARG A 4 -25.13 7.55 0.52
CA ARG A 4 -26.10 6.52 0.90
C ARG A 4 -25.73 5.76 2.17
N HIS A 5 -24.44 5.73 2.51
CA HIS A 5 -23.92 5.03 3.70
C HIS A 5 -23.12 5.96 4.61
N PRO A 6 -23.76 6.96 5.25
CA PRO A 6 -23.06 7.96 6.07
C PRO A 6 -22.34 7.35 7.28
N GLN A 7 -22.80 6.20 7.77
CA GLN A 7 -22.19 5.47 8.89
C GLN A 7 -20.74 5.03 8.63
N ARG A 8 -20.30 4.99 7.36
CA ARG A 8 -18.92 4.62 6.97
C ARG A 8 -17.99 5.84 6.91
N LEU A 9 -18.52 7.06 6.92
CA LEU A 9 -17.74 8.30 6.87
C LEU A 9 -16.77 8.47 8.04
N PRO A 10 -17.13 8.16 9.30
CA PRO A 10 -16.18 8.29 10.40
C PRO A 10 -14.94 7.40 10.22
N LEU A 11 -15.12 6.16 9.75
CA LEU A 11 -14.01 5.24 9.50
C LEU A 11 -13.10 5.73 8.36
N LEU A 12 -13.70 6.23 7.27
CA LEU A 12 -12.96 6.90 6.20
C LEU A 12 -12.20 8.12 6.73
N GLY A 13 -12.86 8.92 7.57
CA GLY A 13 -12.30 10.11 8.20
C GLY A 13 -11.07 9.83 9.05
N LEU A 14 -11.07 8.75 9.84
CA LEU A 14 -9.90 8.31 10.60
C LEU A 14 -8.70 8.04 9.68
N GLY A 15 -8.92 7.34 8.56
CA GLY A 15 -7.88 7.11 7.55
C GLY A 15 -7.37 8.42 6.96
N MET A 16 -8.26 9.35 6.58
CA MET A 16 -7.86 10.65 6.02
C MET A 16 -7.09 11.52 7.02
N VAL A 17 -7.46 11.50 8.30
CA VAL A 17 -6.72 12.19 9.36
C VAL A 17 -5.32 11.59 9.51
N ALA A 18 -5.19 10.26 9.46
CA ALA A 18 -3.88 9.59 9.45
C ALA A 18 -3.03 9.95 8.21
N LEU A 19 -3.64 10.07 7.03
CA LEU A 19 -2.95 10.54 5.82
C LEU A 19 -2.40 11.95 6.01
N LEU A 20 -3.23 12.90 6.44
CA LEU A 20 -2.82 14.30 6.63
C LEU A 20 -1.71 14.42 7.69
N ALA A 21 -1.83 13.69 8.80
CA ALA A 21 -0.80 13.63 9.83
C ALA A 21 0.50 12.98 9.33
N GLY A 22 0.40 11.91 8.52
CA GLY A 22 1.54 11.27 7.88
C GLY A 22 2.26 12.18 6.89
N LEU A 23 1.52 12.99 6.13
CA LEU A 23 2.09 14.01 5.24
C LEU A 23 2.82 15.10 6.04
N LEU A 24 2.22 15.59 7.13
CA LEU A 24 2.89 16.53 8.04
C LEU A 24 4.19 15.93 8.61
N ALA A 25 4.16 14.69 9.08
CA ALA A 25 5.34 13.98 9.55
C ALA A 25 6.40 13.85 8.44
N GLY A 26 5.99 13.64 7.19
CA GLY A 26 6.86 13.60 6.02
C GLY A 26 7.51 14.95 5.70
N LEU A 27 6.76 16.05 5.76
CA LEU A 27 7.30 17.41 5.57
C LEU A 27 8.32 17.76 6.67
N LEU A 28 8.06 17.38 7.92
CA LEU A 28 9.03 17.52 9.01
C LEU A 28 10.32 16.72 8.75
N ARG A 29 10.22 15.52 8.18
CA ARG A 29 11.39 14.73 7.75
C ARG A 29 12.15 15.38 6.59
N LEU A 30 11.47 16.14 5.74
CA LEU A 30 12.08 16.91 4.66
C LEU A 30 12.89 18.12 5.19
N GLY A 31 12.79 18.45 6.47
CA GLY A 31 13.46 19.58 7.09
C GLY A 31 12.68 20.89 7.02
N TRP A 32 11.38 20.84 6.71
CA TRP A 32 10.52 22.02 6.82
C TRP A 32 10.31 22.39 8.28
N ASP A 33 10.51 23.67 8.60
CA ASP A 33 10.32 24.21 9.95
C ASP A 33 8.84 24.47 10.22
N LEU A 34 8.13 23.39 10.58
CA LEU A 34 6.72 23.41 10.93
C LEU A 34 6.54 23.08 12.42
N PRO A 35 5.46 23.58 13.07
CA PRO A 35 5.15 23.22 14.44
C PRO A 35 5.03 21.70 14.62
N VAL A 36 5.87 21.14 15.50
CA VAL A 36 5.84 19.72 15.83
C VAL A 36 4.78 19.49 16.92
N PRO A 37 3.79 18.59 16.73
CA PRO A 37 2.77 18.33 17.74
C PRO A 37 3.34 17.87 19.09
N TRP A 38 4.35 17.01 19.05
CA TRP A 38 5.09 16.50 20.21
C TRP A 38 6.41 15.83 19.76
N ALA A 39 7.35 15.65 20.68
CA ALA A 39 8.71 15.20 20.37
C ALA A 39 8.75 13.80 19.72
N GLY A 40 9.29 13.70 18.51
CA GLY A 40 9.41 12.43 17.78
C GLY A 40 8.28 12.14 16.78
N PHE A 41 7.31 13.06 16.62
CA PHE A 41 6.20 12.90 15.67
C PHE A 41 6.64 12.59 14.23
N SER A 42 7.75 13.15 13.77
CA SER A 42 8.30 12.92 12.42
C SER A 42 8.70 11.45 12.17
N THR A 43 8.99 10.68 13.22
CA THR A 43 9.29 9.24 13.11
C THR A 43 8.07 8.40 12.75
N LEU A 44 6.86 8.94 12.97
CA LEU A 44 5.60 8.23 12.74
C LEU A 44 5.10 8.27 11.30
N HIS A 45 5.82 8.92 10.39
CA HIS A 45 5.45 8.99 8.97
C HIS A 45 5.05 7.62 8.40
N GLY A 46 5.91 6.61 8.52
CA GLY A 46 5.65 5.25 8.03
C GLY A 46 4.40 4.60 8.68
N PRO A 47 4.36 4.48 10.03
CA PRO A 47 3.20 3.93 10.74
C PRO A 47 1.86 4.60 10.41
N LEU A 48 1.84 5.94 10.30
CA LEU A 48 0.62 6.69 9.97
C LEU A 48 0.18 6.43 8.52
N MET A 49 1.11 6.46 7.56
CA MET A 49 0.81 6.26 6.15
C MET A 49 0.35 4.82 5.85
N VAL A 50 1.01 3.81 6.41
CA VAL A 50 0.66 2.41 6.14
C VAL A 50 -0.45 1.94 7.08
N SER A 51 -0.19 1.86 8.37
CA SER A 51 -1.11 1.19 9.31
C SER A 51 -2.26 2.11 9.72
N GLY A 52 -2.07 3.43 9.82
CA GLY A 52 -3.14 4.38 10.13
C GLY A 52 -4.06 4.66 8.94
N PHE A 53 -3.49 4.97 7.78
CA PHE A 53 -4.23 5.37 6.58
C PHE A 53 -4.62 4.18 5.69
N LEU A 54 -3.64 3.52 5.05
CA LEU A 54 -3.92 2.45 4.09
C LEU A 54 -4.57 1.24 4.76
N GLY A 55 -4.11 0.86 5.95
CA GLY A 55 -4.70 -0.21 6.76
C GLY A 55 -6.18 0.01 7.05
N THR A 56 -6.55 1.24 7.41
CA THR A 56 -7.95 1.63 7.63
C THR A 56 -8.77 1.56 6.35
N LEU A 57 -8.28 2.10 5.23
CA LEU A 57 -9.01 2.10 3.96
C LEU A 57 -9.20 0.71 3.38
N ILE A 58 -8.12 -0.09 3.31
CA ILE A 58 -8.16 -1.47 2.80
C ILE A 58 -9.10 -2.30 3.68
N SER A 59 -8.99 -2.17 5.01
CA SER A 59 -9.88 -2.91 5.91
C SER A 59 -11.34 -2.47 5.78
N LEU A 60 -11.61 -1.18 5.56
CA LEU A 60 -12.96 -0.67 5.35
C LEU A 60 -13.56 -1.22 4.06
N GLU A 61 -12.80 -1.19 2.96
CA GLU A 61 -13.23 -1.74 1.69
C GLU A 61 -13.56 -3.24 1.81
N ARG A 62 -12.67 -4.02 2.45
CA ARG A 62 -12.88 -5.46 2.65
C ARG A 62 -14.03 -5.76 3.62
N ALA A 63 -14.25 -4.93 4.64
CA ALA A 63 -15.41 -5.05 5.54
C ALA A 63 -16.73 -4.79 4.80
N VAL A 64 -16.75 -3.80 3.90
CA VAL A 64 -17.90 -3.53 3.03
C VAL A 64 -18.18 -4.71 2.11
N ALA A 65 -17.14 -5.27 1.46
CA ALA A 65 -17.27 -6.43 0.59
C ALA A 65 -17.76 -7.69 1.32
N LEU A 66 -17.32 -7.90 2.58
CA LEU A 66 -17.76 -9.03 3.39
C LEU A 66 -19.24 -8.93 3.82
N GLY A 67 -19.74 -7.70 4.00
CA GLY A 67 -21.13 -7.43 4.38
C GLY A 67 -21.49 -7.85 5.81
N ARG A 68 -20.50 -7.95 6.71
CA ARG A 68 -20.70 -8.39 8.11
C ARG A 68 -20.25 -7.30 9.09
N LEU A 69 -21.05 -7.04 10.12
CA LEU A 69 -20.80 -5.97 11.09
C LEU A 69 -19.46 -6.11 11.83
N TRP A 70 -19.08 -7.33 12.19
CA TRP A 70 -17.80 -7.58 12.87
C TRP A 70 -16.59 -7.16 12.03
N GLY A 71 -16.70 -7.18 10.69
CA GLY A 71 -15.62 -6.77 9.79
C GLY A 71 -15.21 -5.31 9.97
N TYR A 72 -16.13 -4.45 10.42
CA TYR A 72 -15.84 -3.04 10.67
C TYR A 72 -14.98 -2.80 11.92
N ALA A 73 -14.75 -3.82 12.76
CA ALA A 73 -13.79 -3.71 13.86
C ALA A 73 -12.36 -3.48 13.35
N ALA A 74 -11.97 -4.11 12.23
CA ALA A 74 -10.64 -3.97 11.63
C ALA A 74 -10.29 -2.52 11.25
N PRO A 75 -11.07 -1.82 10.39
CA PRO A 75 -10.80 -0.41 10.08
C PRO A 75 -10.95 0.51 11.29
N LEU A 76 -11.86 0.21 12.23
CA LEU A 76 -12.01 1.00 13.45
C LEU A 76 -10.73 0.96 14.31
N LEU A 77 -10.22 -0.23 14.60
CA LEU A 77 -9.01 -0.43 15.40
C LEU A 77 -7.78 0.18 14.70
N SER A 78 -7.67 0.00 13.39
CA SER A 78 -6.61 0.59 12.57
C SER A 78 -6.65 2.12 12.61
N GLY A 79 -7.84 2.72 12.46
CA GLY A 79 -8.02 4.17 12.50
C GLY A 79 -7.81 4.76 13.89
N LEU A 80 -8.29 4.08 14.95
CA LEU A 80 -8.05 4.48 16.33
C LEU A 80 -6.57 4.35 16.72
N GLY A 81 -5.87 3.34 16.21
CA GLY A 81 -4.42 3.20 16.37
C GLY A 81 -3.65 4.36 15.72
N GLY A 82 -4.06 4.76 14.51
CA GLY A 82 -3.55 5.97 13.87
C GLY A 82 -3.82 7.24 14.69
N LEU A 83 -5.04 7.41 15.22
CA LEU A 83 -5.39 8.54 16.06
C LEU A 83 -4.59 8.58 17.38
N ALA A 84 -4.38 7.41 18.01
CA ALA A 84 -3.57 7.27 19.21
C ALA A 84 -2.13 7.74 18.98
N LEU A 85 -1.56 7.44 17.81
CA LEU A 85 -0.27 7.99 17.40
C LEU A 85 -0.33 9.51 17.29
N ILE A 86 -1.33 10.06 16.61
CA ILE A 86 -1.43 11.50 16.35
C ILE A 86 -1.48 12.31 17.65
N VAL A 87 -2.31 11.88 18.61
CA VAL A 87 -2.52 12.61 19.87
C VAL A 87 -1.41 12.35 20.91
N GLY A 88 -0.43 11.48 20.61
CA GLY A 88 0.71 11.22 21.48
C GLY A 88 0.42 10.28 22.66
N LEU A 89 -0.51 9.32 22.50
CA LEU A 89 -0.67 8.24 23.48
C LEU A 89 0.60 7.35 23.53
N PRO A 90 0.80 6.58 24.61
CA PRO A 90 1.91 5.62 24.68
C PRO A 90 1.94 4.71 23.45
N VAL A 91 3.11 4.59 22.81
CA VAL A 91 3.26 3.88 21.52
C VAL A 91 2.74 2.44 21.56
N VAL A 92 2.85 1.78 22.71
CA VAL A 92 2.35 0.41 22.93
C VAL A 92 0.83 0.32 22.75
N VAL A 93 0.08 1.35 23.15
CA VAL A 93 -1.37 1.41 22.95
C VAL A 93 -1.70 1.47 21.46
N ALA A 94 -1.01 2.35 20.72
CA ALA A 94 -1.19 2.46 19.28
C ALA A 94 -0.76 1.18 18.54
N GLN A 95 0.38 0.59 18.90
CA GLN A 95 0.86 -0.68 18.35
C GLN A 95 -0.14 -1.82 18.59
N GLY A 96 -0.69 -1.93 19.80
CA GLY A 96 -1.72 -2.92 20.13
C GLY A 96 -2.98 -2.75 19.29
N LEU A 97 -3.45 -1.52 19.11
CA LEU A 97 -4.62 -1.20 18.27
C LEU A 97 -4.36 -1.54 16.79
N LEU A 98 -3.21 -1.16 16.25
CA LEU A 98 -2.84 -1.41 14.86
C LEU A 98 -2.63 -2.91 14.58
N ALA A 99 -1.97 -3.63 15.49
CA ALA A 99 -1.84 -5.08 15.43
C ALA A 99 -3.22 -5.76 15.46
N SER A 100 -4.10 -5.35 16.38
CA SER A 100 -5.48 -5.87 16.46
C SER A 100 -6.28 -5.58 15.18
N GLY A 101 -6.14 -4.38 14.61
CA GLY A 101 -6.74 -4.01 13.33
C GLY A 101 -6.27 -4.92 12.18
N SER A 102 -4.96 -5.21 12.12
CA SER A 102 -4.42 -6.13 11.12
C SER A 102 -4.86 -7.58 11.30
N ILE A 103 -5.01 -8.06 12.53
CA ILE A 103 -5.61 -9.38 12.83
C ILE A 103 -7.06 -9.41 12.37
N GLY A 104 -7.81 -8.32 12.58
CA GLY A 104 -9.16 -8.16 12.07
C GLY A 104 -9.24 -8.27 10.54
N LEU A 105 -8.31 -7.64 9.81
CA LEU A 105 -8.23 -7.81 8.35
C LEU A 105 -7.91 -9.25 7.95
N GLY A 106 -7.00 -9.91 8.65
CA GLY A 106 -6.72 -11.33 8.48
C GLY A 106 -7.98 -12.19 8.65
N ALA A 107 -8.77 -11.93 9.70
CA ALA A 107 -10.03 -12.62 9.93
C ALA A 107 -11.03 -12.40 8.78
N ILE A 108 -11.12 -11.19 8.22
CA ILE A 108 -11.95 -10.90 7.04
C ILE A 108 -11.50 -11.77 5.85
N PHE A 109 -10.21 -11.84 5.57
CA PHE A 109 -9.70 -12.65 4.46
C PHE A 109 -9.86 -14.16 4.70
N LEU A 110 -9.73 -14.64 5.95
CA LEU A 110 -10.04 -16.03 6.29
C LEU A 110 -11.51 -16.35 6.02
N ALA A 111 -12.44 -15.45 6.38
CA ALA A 111 -13.86 -15.62 6.08
C ALA A 111 -14.14 -15.61 4.56
N ILE A 112 -13.43 -14.78 3.79
CA ILE A 112 -13.50 -14.77 2.32
C ILE A 112 -12.97 -16.09 1.74
N LEU A 113 -11.83 -16.58 2.24
CA LEU A 113 -11.22 -17.84 1.82
C LEU A 113 -12.12 -19.05 2.09
N GLN A 114 -12.84 -19.05 3.20
CA GLN A 114 -13.81 -20.12 3.51
C GLN A 114 -14.96 -20.16 2.51
N ARG A 115 -15.33 -19.01 1.91
CA ARG A 115 -16.40 -18.94 0.89
C ARG A 115 -15.89 -19.24 -0.52
N HIS A 116 -14.70 -18.75 -0.87
CA HIS A 116 -14.15 -18.89 -2.22
C HIS A 116 -12.62 -18.95 -2.19
N ARG A 117 -12.09 -20.17 -2.38
CA ARG A 117 -10.65 -20.43 -2.48
C ARG A 117 -10.20 -20.30 -3.93
N ALA A 118 -9.49 -19.23 -4.23
CA ALA A 118 -8.81 -19.04 -5.49
C ALA A 118 -7.43 -18.42 -5.24
N LEU A 119 -6.53 -18.53 -6.22
CA LEU A 119 -5.17 -18.03 -6.08
C LEU A 119 -5.15 -16.55 -5.64
N TYR A 120 -5.98 -15.70 -6.25
CA TYR A 120 -6.06 -14.28 -5.89
C TYR A 120 -6.56 -14.04 -4.46
N THR A 121 -7.54 -14.82 -3.95
CA THR A 121 -8.01 -14.69 -2.57
C THR A 121 -6.95 -15.16 -1.57
N VAL A 122 -6.21 -16.22 -1.92
CA VAL A 122 -5.07 -16.70 -1.13
C VAL A 122 -3.96 -15.65 -1.11
N THR A 123 -3.60 -15.08 -2.27
CA THR A 123 -2.58 -14.04 -2.36
C THR A 123 -2.95 -12.84 -1.49
N MET A 124 -4.18 -12.32 -1.58
CA MET A 124 -4.61 -11.20 -0.73
C MET A 124 -4.58 -11.55 0.77
N ALA A 125 -4.98 -12.77 1.13
CA ALA A 125 -4.90 -13.24 2.52
C ALA A 125 -3.45 -13.31 3.03
N VAL A 126 -2.51 -13.78 2.20
CA VAL A 126 -1.07 -13.73 2.51
C VAL A 126 -0.61 -12.30 2.74
N GLY A 127 -1.07 -11.35 1.90
CA GLY A 127 -0.84 -9.92 2.12
C GLY A 127 -1.25 -9.46 3.52
N SER A 128 -2.45 -9.82 3.96
CA SER A 128 -2.91 -9.48 5.33
C SER A 128 -2.06 -10.13 6.43
N GLY A 129 -1.55 -11.35 6.21
CA GLY A 129 -0.60 -12.00 7.11
C GLY A 129 0.72 -11.24 7.24
N LEU A 130 1.24 -10.68 6.14
CA LEU A 130 2.44 -9.83 6.16
C LEU A 130 2.22 -8.54 6.94
N TRP A 131 1.00 -7.96 6.89
CA TRP A 131 0.68 -6.78 7.69
C TRP A 131 0.63 -7.09 9.18
N ILE A 132 0.03 -8.24 9.56
CA ILE A 132 0.03 -8.73 10.94
C ILE A 132 1.46 -8.90 11.43
N LEU A 133 2.30 -9.61 10.68
CA LEU A 133 3.70 -9.81 11.05
C LEU A 133 4.45 -8.48 11.18
N GLY A 134 4.31 -7.56 10.23
CA GLY A 134 4.94 -6.24 10.32
C GLY A 134 4.53 -5.45 11.57
N ASN A 135 3.24 -5.45 11.92
CA ASN A 135 2.77 -4.76 13.13
C ASN A 135 3.22 -5.46 14.42
N LEU A 136 3.29 -6.80 14.44
CA LEU A 136 3.79 -7.55 15.59
C LEU A 136 5.29 -7.36 15.78
N LEU A 137 6.08 -7.36 14.70
CA LEU A 137 7.52 -7.06 14.75
C LEU A 137 7.74 -5.65 15.31
N TRP A 138 6.98 -4.66 14.84
CA TRP A 138 7.07 -3.31 15.40
C TRP A 138 6.71 -3.24 16.88
N ALA A 139 5.62 -3.92 17.28
CA ALA A 139 5.23 -4.03 18.69
C ALA A 139 6.30 -4.73 19.55
N ALA A 140 7.07 -5.65 18.96
CA ALA A 140 8.21 -6.32 19.59
C ALA A 140 9.49 -5.47 19.61
N GLY A 141 9.44 -4.21 19.17
CA GLY A 141 10.56 -3.27 19.23
C GLY A 141 11.49 -3.31 18.01
N TRP A 142 11.11 -4.00 16.93
CA TRP A 142 11.91 -4.00 15.70
C TRP A 142 11.96 -2.60 15.07
N PRO A 143 13.11 -2.23 14.48
CA PRO A 143 13.28 -0.89 13.93
C PRO A 143 12.43 -0.69 12.68
N LEU A 144 11.88 0.52 12.53
CA LEU A 144 10.97 0.87 11.42
C LEU A 144 11.58 0.63 10.03
N PHE A 145 12.91 0.79 9.89
CA PHE A 145 13.57 0.58 8.60
C PHE A 145 13.54 -0.87 8.12
N GLN A 146 13.34 -1.85 9.02
CA GLN A 146 13.13 -3.25 8.67
C GLN A 146 11.63 -3.54 8.49
N VAL A 147 10.82 -3.07 9.45
CA VAL A 147 9.35 -3.28 9.46
C VAL A 147 8.69 -2.77 8.17
N VAL A 148 9.15 -1.65 7.62
CA VAL A 148 8.55 -1.05 6.42
C VAL A 148 8.51 -1.99 5.22
N PHE A 149 9.44 -2.94 5.10
CA PHE A 149 9.46 -3.90 4.01
C PHE A 149 8.36 -4.95 4.14
N TRP A 150 7.99 -5.33 5.37
CA TRP A 150 6.81 -6.16 5.64
C TRP A 150 5.51 -5.43 5.25
N TRP A 151 5.42 -4.15 5.58
CA TRP A 151 4.31 -3.29 5.16
C TRP A 151 4.24 -3.06 3.65
N ALA A 152 5.39 -2.88 2.98
CA ALA A 152 5.47 -2.79 1.53
C ALA A 152 5.02 -4.11 0.88
N ALA A 153 5.50 -5.25 1.39
CA ALA A 153 5.11 -6.57 0.91
C ALA A 153 3.61 -6.82 1.11
N PHE A 154 3.02 -6.43 2.24
CA PHE A 154 1.57 -6.44 2.44
C PHE A 154 0.84 -5.74 1.29
N LEU A 155 1.16 -4.47 1.03
CA LEU A 155 0.48 -3.68 0.00
C LEU A 155 0.67 -4.28 -1.39
N LEU A 156 1.90 -4.63 -1.75
CA LEU A 156 2.21 -5.21 -3.06
C LEU A 156 1.46 -6.52 -3.28
N VAL A 157 1.49 -7.43 -2.31
CA VAL A 157 0.86 -8.75 -2.43
C VAL A 157 -0.65 -8.62 -2.48
N THR A 158 -1.25 -7.73 -1.67
CA THR A 158 -2.70 -7.46 -1.74
C THR A 158 -3.08 -6.87 -3.10
N ILE A 159 -2.38 -5.83 -3.57
CA ILE A 159 -2.64 -5.22 -4.89
C ILE A 159 -2.46 -6.24 -6.02
N ALA A 160 -1.39 -7.03 -6.00
CA ALA A 160 -1.11 -8.05 -6.99
C ALA A 160 -2.19 -9.15 -7.00
N GLY A 161 -2.68 -9.55 -5.81
CA GLY A 161 -3.82 -10.45 -5.67
C GLY A 161 -5.08 -9.89 -6.33
N GLU A 162 -5.44 -8.64 -6.04
CA GLU A 162 -6.59 -7.98 -6.69
C GLU A 162 -6.42 -7.87 -8.22
N ARG A 163 -5.20 -7.61 -8.70
CA ARG A 163 -4.93 -7.54 -10.15
C ARG A 163 -5.03 -8.91 -10.80
N LEU A 164 -4.58 -9.96 -10.11
CA LEU A 164 -4.73 -11.33 -10.56
C LEU A 164 -6.21 -11.74 -10.70
N GLU A 165 -7.08 -11.24 -9.82
CA GLU A 165 -8.54 -11.45 -9.92
C GLU A 165 -9.11 -10.92 -11.24
N LEU A 166 -8.71 -9.71 -11.64
CA LEU A 166 -9.15 -9.09 -12.89
C LEU A 166 -8.48 -9.70 -14.12
N ALA A 167 -7.21 -10.06 -14.03
CA ALA A 167 -6.46 -10.69 -15.12
C ALA A 167 -7.05 -12.07 -15.51
N ARG A 168 -7.75 -12.75 -14.60
CA ARG A 168 -8.50 -13.99 -14.90
C ARG A 168 -9.46 -13.82 -16.09
N LEU A 169 -10.09 -12.64 -16.21
CA LEU A 169 -11.02 -12.34 -17.29
C LEU A 169 -10.35 -12.38 -18.67
N GLN A 170 -9.01 -12.38 -18.73
CA GLN A 170 -8.23 -12.46 -19.96
C GLN A 170 -7.72 -13.86 -20.32
N GLN A 171 -8.07 -14.90 -19.56
CA GLN A 171 -7.54 -16.27 -19.71
C GLN A 171 -6.00 -16.29 -19.67
N LEU A 172 -5.44 -16.29 -18.46
CA LEU A 172 -3.99 -16.36 -18.24
C LEU A 172 -3.37 -17.57 -18.96
N THR A 173 -2.20 -17.39 -19.56
CA THR A 173 -1.44 -18.48 -20.19
C THR A 173 -0.98 -19.50 -19.13
N GLY A 174 -0.74 -20.74 -19.53
CA GLY A 174 -0.35 -21.82 -18.60
C GLY A 174 0.91 -21.51 -17.76
N GLY A 175 1.83 -20.68 -18.26
CA GLY A 175 3.04 -20.25 -17.54
C GLY A 175 2.89 -19.01 -16.65
N ALA A 176 1.77 -18.28 -16.73
CA ALA A 176 1.61 -17.01 -16.02
C ALA A 176 1.44 -17.19 -14.51
N GLN A 177 0.67 -18.20 -14.07
CA GLN A 177 0.50 -18.51 -12.65
C GLN A 177 1.78 -19.01 -11.96
N PRO A 178 2.52 -20.00 -12.51
CA PRO A 178 3.75 -20.46 -11.86
C PRO A 178 4.82 -19.36 -11.83
N SER A 179 4.96 -18.56 -12.89
CA SER A 179 5.90 -17.43 -12.85
C SER A 179 5.54 -16.39 -11.79
N PHE A 180 4.25 -16.09 -11.60
CA PHE A 180 3.78 -15.23 -10.52
C PHE A 180 4.17 -15.76 -9.13
N LEU A 181 3.97 -17.06 -8.89
CA LEU A 181 4.33 -17.71 -7.63
C LEU A 181 5.84 -17.71 -7.37
N VAL A 182 6.66 -17.94 -8.41
CA VAL A 182 8.12 -17.85 -8.29
C VAL A 182 8.55 -16.43 -7.90
N LEU A 183 7.95 -15.41 -8.50
CA LEU A 183 8.25 -14.01 -8.18
C LEU A 183 7.84 -13.63 -6.75
N LEU A 184 6.70 -14.12 -6.26
CA LEU A 184 6.32 -13.99 -4.86
C LEU A 184 7.33 -14.72 -3.94
N GLY A 185 7.79 -15.91 -4.33
CA GLY A 185 8.83 -16.65 -3.62
C GLY A 185 10.15 -15.87 -3.50
N LEU A 186 10.57 -15.20 -4.57
CA LEU A 186 11.75 -14.31 -4.55
C LEU A 186 11.54 -13.12 -3.62
N LEU A 187 10.36 -12.48 -3.68
CA LEU A 187 10.00 -11.37 -2.80
C LEU A 187 10.09 -11.79 -1.32
N PHE A 188 9.49 -12.92 -0.95
CA PHE A 188 9.47 -13.42 0.43
C PHE A 188 10.85 -13.90 0.89
N THR A 189 11.60 -14.58 0.04
CA THR A 189 12.99 -14.96 0.35
C THR A 189 13.84 -13.72 0.60
N GLY A 190 13.67 -12.67 -0.20
CA GLY A 190 14.35 -11.38 0.01
C GLY A 190 13.99 -10.74 1.35
N LEU A 191 12.70 -10.73 1.70
CA LEU A 191 12.21 -10.19 2.97
C LEU A 191 12.78 -10.93 4.18
N LEU A 192 12.80 -12.26 4.15
CA LEU A 192 13.40 -13.07 5.22
C LEU A 192 14.92 -12.92 5.28
N LEU A 193 15.58 -12.81 4.11
CA LEU A 193 17.02 -12.64 4.04
C LEU A 193 17.47 -11.28 4.59
N MET A 194 16.61 -10.24 4.58
CA MET A 194 16.93 -8.95 5.19
C MET A 194 17.27 -9.06 6.68
N GLU A 195 16.70 -10.05 7.37
CA GLU A 195 16.92 -10.25 8.81
C GLU A 195 18.30 -10.81 9.14
N TRP A 196 18.97 -11.43 8.16
CA TRP A 196 20.35 -11.90 8.30
C TRP A 196 21.36 -11.02 7.55
N SER A 197 20.97 -10.52 6.38
CA SER A 197 21.77 -9.65 5.54
C SER A 197 20.88 -8.62 4.86
N PHE A 198 20.74 -7.47 5.52
CA PHE A 198 19.87 -6.40 5.06
C PHE A 198 20.15 -5.97 3.60
N ALA A 199 21.42 -5.85 3.23
CA ALA A 199 21.83 -5.43 1.89
C ALA A 199 21.42 -6.46 0.81
N TRP A 200 21.74 -7.75 1.01
CA TRP A 200 21.42 -8.80 0.05
C TRP A 200 19.92 -9.13 0.02
N GLY A 201 19.26 -9.09 1.18
CA GLY A 201 17.81 -9.23 1.27
C GLY A 201 17.07 -8.15 0.50
N ALA A 202 17.49 -6.89 0.62
CA ALA A 202 16.93 -5.78 -0.16
C ALA A 202 17.15 -5.92 -1.67
N ARG A 203 18.31 -6.41 -2.11
CA ARG A 203 18.56 -6.70 -3.52
C ARG A 203 17.61 -7.79 -4.03
N LEU A 204 17.49 -8.90 -3.30
CA LEU A 204 16.62 -10.01 -3.68
C LEU A 204 15.14 -9.62 -3.65
N PHE A 205 14.72 -8.83 -2.67
CA PHE A 205 13.40 -8.21 -2.63
C PHE A 205 13.17 -7.32 -3.86
N GLY A 206 14.18 -6.53 -4.24
CA GLY A 206 14.19 -5.73 -5.47
C GLY A 206 14.02 -6.55 -6.74
N VAL A 207 14.64 -7.74 -6.85
CA VAL A 207 14.37 -8.69 -7.95
C VAL A 207 12.89 -9.07 -8.00
N GLY A 208 12.29 -9.36 -6.84
CA GLY A 208 10.86 -9.63 -6.71
C GLY A 208 10.00 -8.45 -7.19
N LEU A 209 10.32 -7.22 -6.79
CA LEU A 209 9.63 -6.00 -7.24
C LEU A 209 9.71 -5.82 -8.76
N LEU A 210 10.90 -5.97 -9.34
CA LEU A 210 11.11 -5.86 -10.80
C LEU A 210 10.35 -6.92 -11.56
N GLY A 211 10.45 -8.17 -11.13
CA GLY A 211 9.78 -9.27 -11.77
C GLY A 211 8.26 -9.11 -11.71
N LEU A 212 7.71 -8.70 -10.56
CA LEU A 212 6.28 -8.43 -10.41
C LEU A 212 5.82 -7.22 -11.23
N SER A 213 6.62 -6.14 -11.30
CA SER A 213 6.37 -4.99 -12.18
C SER A 213 6.26 -5.42 -13.65
N TRP A 214 7.22 -6.23 -14.12
CA TRP A 214 7.21 -6.76 -15.48
C TRP A 214 6.03 -7.70 -15.71
N TRP A 215 5.76 -8.61 -14.76
CA TRP A 215 4.67 -9.57 -14.85
C TRP A 215 3.31 -8.87 -14.93
N LEU A 216 3.04 -7.89 -14.07
CA LEU A 216 1.82 -7.09 -14.06
C LEU A 216 1.67 -6.31 -15.36
N SER A 217 2.74 -5.65 -15.82
CA SER A 217 2.71 -4.91 -17.09
C SER A 217 2.37 -5.77 -18.31
N ARG A 218 2.74 -7.07 -18.28
CA ARG A 218 2.46 -8.02 -19.36
C ARG A 218 1.06 -8.63 -19.28
N HIS A 219 0.61 -9.00 -18.09
CA HIS A 219 -0.59 -9.83 -17.89
C HIS A 219 -1.83 -9.04 -17.44
N ASP A 220 -1.68 -7.79 -16.98
CA ASP A 220 -2.82 -6.97 -16.58
C ASP A 220 -3.60 -6.43 -17.79
N ILE A 221 -4.92 -6.25 -17.59
CA ILE A 221 -5.83 -5.68 -18.58
C ILE A 221 -5.54 -4.22 -18.91
N ALA A 222 -4.85 -3.50 -18.02
CA ALA A 222 -4.41 -2.11 -18.17
C ALA A 222 -3.77 -1.83 -19.54
N ARG A 223 -2.96 -2.75 -20.07
CA ARG A 223 -2.30 -2.60 -21.38
C ARG A 223 -3.29 -2.50 -22.56
N ARG A 224 -4.50 -3.04 -22.40
CA ARG A 224 -5.57 -3.00 -23.40
C ARG A 224 -6.51 -1.83 -23.12
N THR A 225 -6.90 -1.64 -21.85
CA THR A 225 -7.83 -0.57 -21.45
C THR A 225 -7.25 0.82 -21.57
N VAL A 226 -5.93 0.99 -21.61
CA VAL A 226 -5.27 2.28 -21.92
C VAL A 226 -5.65 2.84 -23.30
N LYS A 227 -6.08 1.98 -24.23
CA LYS A 227 -6.55 2.38 -25.56
C LYS A 227 -8.02 2.84 -25.58
N GLN A 228 -8.75 2.68 -24.47
CA GLN A 228 -10.15 3.12 -24.36
C GLN A 228 -10.22 4.62 -24.04
N SER A 229 -11.38 5.12 -23.61
CA SER A 229 -11.60 6.53 -23.24
C SER A 229 -12.25 6.66 -21.86
N GLY A 230 -12.32 7.89 -21.35
CA GLY A 230 -12.95 8.20 -20.07
C GLY A 230 -12.22 7.59 -18.87
N VAL A 231 -12.99 7.20 -17.84
CA VAL A 231 -12.47 6.66 -16.58
C VAL A 231 -11.62 5.41 -16.79
N THR A 232 -11.99 4.54 -17.74
CA THR A 232 -11.28 3.28 -17.96
C THR A 232 -9.84 3.51 -18.45
N ARG A 233 -9.63 4.51 -19.32
CA ARG A 233 -8.29 4.92 -19.73
C ARG A 233 -7.52 5.58 -18.59
N PHE A 234 -8.18 6.43 -17.80
CA PHE A 234 -7.56 7.05 -16.63
C PHE A 234 -7.02 6.01 -15.65
N ILE A 235 -7.85 5.02 -15.29
CA ILE A 235 -7.46 3.89 -14.43
C ILE A 235 -6.25 3.16 -15.03
N ALA A 236 -6.29 2.83 -16.31
CA ALA A 236 -5.20 2.12 -16.98
C ALA A 236 -3.88 2.91 -16.97
N VAL A 237 -3.91 4.24 -17.18
CA VAL A 237 -2.72 5.09 -17.08
C VAL A 237 -2.14 5.06 -15.66
N CYS A 238 -2.98 5.19 -14.64
CA CYS A 238 -2.56 5.10 -13.24
C CYS A 238 -1.95 3.72 -12.92
N LEU A 239 -2.55 2.62 -13.39
CA LEU A 239 -1.99 1.28 -13.19
C LEU A 239 -0.62 1.11 -13.84
N LEU A 240 -0.49 1.49 -15.12
CA LEU A 240 0.76 1.33 -15.88
C LEU A 240 1.89 2.22 -15.33
N THR A 241 1.57 3.47 -14.94
CA THR A 241 2.55 4.35 -14.28
C THR A 241 2.99 3.78 -12.94
N GLY A 242 2.05 3.24 -12.15
CA GLY A 242 2.36 2.54 -10.92
C GLY A 242 3.30 1.35 -11.13
N TYR A 243 3.08 0.52 -12.16
CA TYR A 243 4.00 -0.58 -12.47
C TYR A 243 5.40 -0.08 -12.86
N GLY A 244 5.49 1.03 -13.60
CA GLY A 244 6.75 1.70 -13.89
C GLY A 244 7.51 2.06 -12.61
N TRP A 245 6.84 2.68 -11.64
CA TRP A 245 7.43 3.04 -10.35
C TRP A 245 7.80 1.84 -9.46
N LEU A 246 7.00 0.76 -9.50
CA LEU A 246 7.37 -0.51 -8.86
C LEU A 246 8.69 -1.04 -9.44
N GLY A 247 8.86 -0.91 -10.76
CA GLY A 247 10.11 -1.20 -11.46
C GLY A 247 11.26 -0.30 -11.00
N VAL A 248 11.05 1.02 -10.92
CA VAL A 248 12.08 1.96 -10.43
C VAL A 248 12.50 1.60 -9.00
N SER A 249 11.55 1.33 -8.10
CA SER A 249 11.86 0.92 -6.73
C SER A 249 12.70 -0.36 -6.67
N GLY A 250 12.35 -1.37 -7.48
CA GLY A 250 13.12 -2.61 -7.60
C GLY A 250 14.54 -2.40 -8.16
N LEU A 251 14.71 -1.51 -9.15
CA LEU A 251 16.01 -1.17 -9.73
C LEU A 251 16.90 -0.48 -8.69
N LEU A 252 16.33 0.49 -7.96
CA LEU A 252 17.05 1.20 -6.91
C LEU A 252 17.47 0.25 -5.77
N ALA A 253 16.57 -0.65 -5.35
CA ALA A 253 16.88 -1.65 -4.34
C ALA A 253 18.00 -2.62 -4.77
N LEU A 254 18.03 -3.00 -6.05
CA LEU A 254 19.10 -3.79 -6.63
C LEU A 254 20.44 -3.05 -6.70
N TRP A 255 20.41 -1.78 -7.07
CA TRP A 255 21.60 -0.97 -7.26
C TRP A 255 22.27 -0.61 -5.94
N VAL A 256 21.51 0.01 -5.04
CA VAL A 256 22.01 0.50 -3.74
C VAL A 256 22.24 -0.67 -2.78
N GLY A 257 21.31 -1.62 -2.75
CA GLY A 257 21.16 -2.52 -1.61
C GLY A 257 20.51 -1.81 -0.42
N GLY A 258 20.12 -2.60 0.59
CA GLY A 258 19.42 -2.08 1.76
C GLY A 258 20.31 -1.12 2.55
N VAL A 259 19.89 0.15 2.63
CA VAL A 259 20.43 1.16 3.55
C VAL A 259 19.36 1.54 4.58
N PRO A 260 19.70 1.66 5.87
CA PRO A 260 18.69 1.81 6.93
C PRO A 260 18.12 3.23 7.04
N VAL A 261 18.79 4.23 6.45
CA VAL A 261 18.41 5.64 6.48
C VAL A 261 19.09 6.37 5.32
N GLY A 262 18.56 7.55 4.97
CA GLY A 262 19.19 8.49 4.05
C GLY A 262 18.44 8.63 2.73
N PRO A 263 18.95 9.49 1.82
CA PRO A 263 18.29 9.79 0.55
C PRO A 263 18.02 8.54 -0.30
N GLN A 264 18.97 7.61 -0.40
CA GLN A 264 18.80 6.40 -1.21
C GLN A 264 17.71 5.46 -0.65
N TYR A 265 17.59 5.38 0.68
CA TYR A 265 16.50 4.66 1.34
C TYR A 265 15.16 5.31 1.00
N ASP A 266 15.08 6.63 1.12
CA ASP A 266 13.89 7.39 0.78
C ASP A 266 13.52 7.25 -0.70
N ALA A 267 14.49 7.22 -1.63
CA ALA A 267 14.23 7.02 -3.06
C ALA A 267 13.54 5.69 -3.35
N ILE A 268 14.02 4.59 -2.75
CA ILE A 268 13.44 3.25 -2.89
C ILE A 268 12.01 3.25 -2.38
N LEU A 269 11.80 3.78 -1.17
CA LEU A 269 10.50 3.76 -0.51
C LEU A 269 9.49 4.71 -1.16
N HIS A 270 9.88 5.92 -1.54
CA HIS A 270 8.95 6.86 -2.19
C HIS A 270 8.61 6.39 -3.61
N SER A 271 9.56 5.78 -4.34
CA SER A 271 9.24 5.09 -5.60
C SER A 271 8.19 4.00 -5.39
N PHE A 272 8.25 3.26 -4.28
CA PHE A 272 7.25 2.23 -3.95
C PHE A 272 5.92 2.83 -3.47
N PHE A 273 5.92 3.61 -2.38
CA PHE A 273 4.70 4.09 -1.73
C PHE A 273 4.05 5.23 -2.52
N LEU A 274 4.77 6.31 -2.85
CA LEU A 274 4.19 7.40 -3.65
C LEU A 274 4.07 7.03 -5.13
N GLY A 275 5.04 6.31 -5.69
CA GLY A 275 5.01 5.96 -7.10
C GLY A 275 4.03 4.85 -7.43
N PHE A 276 4.22 3.67 -6.84
CA PHE A 276 3.37 2.52 -7.11
C PHE A 276 2.05 2.57 -6.32
N VAL A 277 2.07 2.69 -4.99
CA VAL A 277 0.86 2.56 -4.17
C VAL A 277 -0.11 3.72 -4.40
N PHE A 278 0.33 4.97 -4.40
CA PHE A 278 -0.58 6.12 -4.68
C PHE A 278 -1.14 6.10 -6.11
N ALA A 279 -0.39 5.62 -7.09
CA ALA A 279 -0.94 5.39 -8.43
C ALA A 279 -2.06 4.34 -8.41
N MET A 280 -1.96 3.29 -7.59
CA MET A 280 -3.05 2.35 -7.35
C MET A 280 -4.24 3.01 -6.64
N ILE A 281 -4.01 3.89 -5.66
CA ILE A 281 -5.10 4.65 -5.01
C ILE A 281 -5.86 5.49 -6.04
N PHE A 282 -5.16 6.24 -6.90
CA PHE A 282 -5.81 7.01 -7.96
C PHE A 282 -6.54 6.14 -8.98
N ALA A 283 -5.98 4.98 -9.33
CA ALA A 283 -6.64 4.01 -10.20
C ALA A 283 -7.95 3.48 -9.59
N HIS A 284 -8.01 3.30 -8.28
CA HIS A 284 -9.16 2.68 -7.62
C HIS A 284 -10.15 3.67 -7.03
N ALA A 285 -9.77 4.92 -6.77
CA ALA A 285 -10.65 5.92 -6.18
C ALA A 285 -12.01 6.06 -6.91
N PRO A 286 -12.07 6.09 -8.26
CA PRO A 286 -13.36 6.14 -8.97
C PRO A 286 -14.27 4.93 -8.73
N ILE A 287 -13.75 3.82 -8.21
CA ILE A 287 -14.49 2.57 -7.95
C ILE A 287 -14.76 2.42 -6.44
N ILE A 288 -13.76 2.62 -5.59
CA ILE A 288 -13.84 2.41 -4.14
C ILE A 288 -14.77 3.43 -3.48
N PHE A 289 -14.64 4.72 -3.80
CA PHE A 289 -15.46 5.75 -3.15
C PHE A 289 -16.96 5.52 -3.38
N PRO A 290 -17.43 5.24 -4.62
CA PRO A 290 -18.82 4.84 -4.83
C PRO A 290 -19.22 3.55 -4.11
N ALA A 291 -18.36 2.53 -4.09
CA ALA A 291 -18.67 1.27 -3.41
C ALA A 291 -18.81 1.43 -1.89
N VAL A 292 -17.97 2.26 -1.27
CA VAL A 292 -17.96 2.49 0.18
C VAL A 292 -19.06 3.47 0.59
N LEU A 293 -19.18 4.62 -0.08
CA LEU A 293 -20.09 5.70 0.34
C LEU A 293 -21.47 5.62 -0.34
N GLY A 294 -21.61 4.82 -1.40
CA GLY A 294 -22.80 4.79 -2.25
C GLY A 294 -23.02 6.09 -3.01
N ALA A 295 -21.95 6.87 -3.22
CA ALA A 295 -21.97 8.20 -3.80
C ALA A 295 -21.23 8.16 -5.15
N GLY A 296 -21.91 8.47 -6.25
CA GLY A 296 -21.32 8.40 -7.60
C GLY A 296 -20.20 9.42 -7.79
N MET A 297 -19.06 8.96 -8.31
CA MET A 297 -17.92 9.82 -8.67
C MET A 297 -17.91 10.01 -10.18
N GLU A 298 -18.25 11.23 -10.63
CA GLU A 298 -18.20 11.57 -12.06
C GLU A 298 -16.76 11.83 -12.49
N TYR A 299 -16.31 11.10 -13.50
CA TYR A 299 -15.00 11.31 -14.09
C TYR A 299 -14.93 12.66 -14.81
N ARG A 300 -13.86 13.41 -14.55
CA ARG A 300 -13.51 14.64 -15.28
C ARG A 300 -12.06 14.55 -15.74
N PRO A 301 -11.69 15.06 -16.94
CA PRO A 301 -10.31 15.06 -17.41
C PRO A 301 -9.30 15.70 -16.44
N LEU A 302 -9.77 16.63 -15.59
CA LEU A 302 -8.97 17.25 -14.52
C LEU A 302 -8.36 16.23 -13.53
N PHE A 303 -8.86 14.99 -13.48
CA PHE A 303 -8.27 13.93 -12.65
C PHE A 303 -6.81 13.67 -13.04
N TYR A 304 -6.45 13.84 -14.32
CA TYR A 304 -5.07 13.74 -14.76
C TYR A 304 -4.15 14.79 -14.14
N ALA A 305 -4.65 15.94 -13.70
CA ALA A 305 -3.83 16.98 -13.10
C ALA A 305 -3.19 16.51 -11.78
N HIS A 306 -3.95 15.80 -10.93
CA HIS A 306 -3.44 15.26 -9.67
C HIS A 306 -2.39 14.17 -9.89
N VAL A 307 -2.60 13.34 -10.93
CA VAL A 307 -1.62 12.33 -11.33
C VAL A 307 -0.35 13.00 -11.85
N ALA A 308 -0.47 13.96 -12.77
CA ALA A 308 0.67 14.68 -13.33
C ALA A 308 1.46 15.42 -12.25
N LEU A 309 0.78 16.08 -11.31
CA LEU A 309 1.42 16.73 -10.16
C LEU A 309 2.22 15.71 -9.34
N LEU A 310 1.61 14.58 -8.97
CA LEU A 310 2.31 13.52 -8.24
C LEU A 310 3.54 13.04 -9.01
N GLN A 311 3.41 12.75 -10.31
CA GLN A 311 4.52 12.27 -11.14
C GLN A 311 5.68 13.27 -11.18
N VAL A 312 5.39 14.55 -11.44
CA VAL A 312 6.41 15.61 -11.50
C VAL A 312 7.11 15.75 -10.15
N THR A 313 6.35 15.84 -9.05
CA THR A 313 6.94 15.96 -7.70
C THR A 313 7.74 14.74 -7.30
N LEU A 314 7.31 13.53 -7.69
CA LEU A 314 8.00 12.30 -7.36
C LEU A 314 9.28 12.13 -8.16
N VAL A 315 9.30 12.49 -9.45
CA VAL A 315 10.53 12.52 -10.24
C VAL A 315 11.52 13.47 -9.62
N MET A 316 11.10 14.70 -9.26
CA MET A 316 11.99 15.66 -8.58
C MET A 316 12.53 15.09 -7.26
N ARG A 317 11.67 14.45 -6.46
CA ARG A 317 12.05 13.82 -5.19
C ARG A 317 13.09 12.72 -5.40
N VAL A 318 12.83 11.76 -6.28
CA VAL A 318 13.70 10.60 -6.50
C VAL A 318 15.03 11.02 -7.15
N VAL A 319 15.01 11.99 -8.06
CA VAL A 319 16.25 12.54 -8.64
C VAL A 319 17.08 13.24 -7.57
N GLY A 320 16.47 14.09 -6.74
CA GLY A 320 17.17 14.72 -5.61
C GLY A 320 17.75 13.66 -4.66
N ASP A 321 16.95 12.68 -4.27
CA ASP A 321 17.37 11.62 -3.37
C ASP A 321 18.55 10.77 -3.92
N VAL A 322 18.67 10.61 -5.24
CA VAL A 322 19.77 9.88 -5.90
C VAL A 322 21.01 10.77 -6.13
N THR A 323 20.82 12.08 -6.34
CA THR A 323 21.91 13.01 -6.69
C THR A 323 22.52 13.73 -5.50
N GLY A 324 21.84 13.78 -4.35
CA GLY A 324 22.28 14.47 -3.14
C GLY A 324 21.82 15.92 -3.11
#